data_AF-A6N6W3-F1
#
_entry.id   AF-A6N6W3-F1
#
_cell.length_a   1.000
_cell.length_b   1.000
_cell.length_c   1.000
_cell.angle_alpha   90.00
_cell.angle_beta   90.00
_cell.angle_gamma   90.00
#
_symmetry.space_group_name_H-M   'P 1'
#
loop_
_entity.id
_entity.type
_entity.pdbx_description
1 polymer ?
#
loop_
_entity_poly.entity_id
_entity_poly.type
_entity_poly.pdbx_seq_one_letter_code
_entity_poly.pdbx_strand_id
1 'polypeptide(L)'
;MAMTGLDVFDSTIQKTNTWLKEIREALHLDEHVGNSPHPEETARRYAYHVLRAVLHQLRDLLTVEEAAQFAAQLPLLVRGIFFEGWVK
;
A
#
# COMPACT_ATOMS: atom_id res chain seq x y z
N MET A 1 4.35 20.36 12.02
CA MET A 1 2.90 20.64 11.95
C MET A 1 2.24 19.47 11.26
N ALA A 2 1.14 18.97 11.80
CA ALA A 2 0.36 17.91 11.18
C ALA A 2 -0.22 18.39 9.84
N MET A 3 0.04 17.70 8.73
CA MET A 3 -0.51 18.08 7.42
C MET A 3 -2.02 17.90 7.38
N THR A 4 -2.56 16.91 8.09
CA THR A 4 -4.00 16.66 8.19
C THR A 4 -4.62 17.17 9.50
N GLY A 5 -3.85 17.85 10.36
CA GLY A 5 -4.31 18.27 11.69
C GLY A 5 -4.37 17.15 12.75
N LEU A 6 -3.95 15.92 12.39
CA LEU A 6 -3.91 14.74 13.28
C LEU A 6 -2.66 13.90 12.97
N ASP A 7 -1.72 13.84 13.93
CA ASP A 7 -0.43 13.16 13.75
C ASP A 7 -0.56 11.67 13.37
N VAL A 8 -1.62 11.01 13.84
CA VAL A 8 -1.88 9.60 13.52
C VAL A 8 -2.13 9.39 12.02
N PHE A 9 -2.82 10.32 11.36
CA PHE A 9 -3.09 10.23 9.93
C PHE A 9 -1.84 10.58 9.12
N ASP A 10 -1.09 11.60 9.52
CA ASP A 10 0.17 11.93 8.87
C ASP A 10 1.18 10.78 8.94
N SER A 11 1.27 10.13 10.11
CA SER A 11 2.18 9.00 10.30
C SER A 11 1.85 7.81 9.38
N THR A 12 0.56 7.53 9.15
CA THR A 12 0.16 6.42 8.29
C THR A 12 0.32 6.75 6.81
N ILE A 13 0.10 8.00 6.42
CA ILE A 13 0.37 8.50 5.06
C ILE A 13 1.87 8.39 4.78
N GLN A 14 2.72 8.85 5.70
CA GLN A 14 4.17 8.78 5.55
C GLN A 14 4.67 7.33 5.43
N LYS A 15 4.21 6.42 6.29
CA LYS A 15 4.58 5.00 6.22
C LYS A 15 4.14 4.35 4.91
N THR A 16 2.90 4.61 4.49
CA THR A 16 2.37 4.09 3.21
C THR A 16 3.20 4.61 2.03
N ASN A 17 3.54 5.89 2.01
CA ASN A 17 4.36 6.48 0.95
C ASN A 17 5.77 5.89 0.91
N THR A 18 6.33 5.55 2.07
CA THR A 18 7.63 4.86 2.17
C THR A 18 7.56 3.48 1.55
N TRP A 19 6.52 2.69 1.89
CA TRP A 19 6.32 1.37 1.28
C TRP A 19 6.12 1.43 -0.23
N LEU A 20 5.31 2.39 -0.72
CA LEU A 20 5.11 2.57 -2.16
C LEU A 20 6.42 2.91 -2.89
N LYS A 21 7.28 3.73 -2.27
CA LYS A 21 8.60 4.05 -2.81
C LYS A 21 9.49 2.80 -2.87
N GLU A 22 9.54 2.03 -1.78
CA GLU A 22 10.33 0.78 -1.72
C GLU A 22 9.87 -0.25 -2.75
N ILE A 23 8.56 -0.42 -2.95
CA ILE A 23 8.01 -1.32 -3.98
C ILE A 23 8.40 -0.85 -5.38
N ARG A 24 8.31 0.46 -5.63
CA ARG A 24 8.68 1.06 -6.91
C ARG A 24 10.15 0.80 -7.25
N GLU A 25 11.02 0.98 -6.27
CA GLU A 25 12.46 0.74 -6.38
C GLU A 25 12.77 -0.76 -6.56
N ALA A 26 12.18 -1.63 -5.74
CA ALA A 26 12.44 -3.08 -5.78
C ALA A 26 11.98 -3.74 -7.08
N LEU A 27 10.95 -3.20 -7.73
CA LEU A 27 10.40 -3.72 -8.99
C LEU A 27 10.83 -2.90 -10.21
N HIS A 28 11.75 -1.94 -10.05
CA HIS A 28 12.24 -1.08 -11.13
C HIS A 28 11.11 -0.43 -11.94
N LEU A 29 10.00 -0.05 -11.28
CA LEU A 29 8.80 0.41 -11.98
C LEU A 29 9.03 1.73 -12.72
N ASP A 30 9.98 2.55 -12.28
CA ASP A 30 10.34 3.80 -12.97
C ASP A 30 10.89 3.55 -14.39
N GLU A 31 11.59 2.43 -14.61
CA GLU A 31 12.16 2.06 -15.93
C GLU A 31 11.06 1.60 -16.90
N HIS A 32 10.05 0.89 -16.39
CA HIS A 32 8.94 0.38 -17.19
C HIS A 32 8.00 1.47 -17.72
N VAL A 33 8.01 2.66 -17.11
CA VAL A 33 7.00 3.69 -17.30
C VAL A 33 7.47 4.82 -18.24
N GLY A 34 8.73 4.79 -18.72
CA GLY A 34 9.47 5.89 -19.36
C GLY A 34 8.84 6.67 -20.52
N ASN A 35 7.74 6.21 -21.11
CA ASN A 35 6.99 6.92 -22.16
C ASN A 35 5.64 7.51 -21.69
N SER A 36 5.31 7.40 -20.41
CA SER A 36 4.04 7.91 -19.86
C SER A 36 4.11 9.43 -19.63
N PRO A 37 2.98 10.16 -19.79
CA PRO A 37 2.95 11.62 -19.61
C PRO A 37 3.41 12.10 -18.22
N HIS A 38 3.24 11.27 -17.19
CA HIS A 38 3.66 11.54 -15.80
C HIS A 38 4.31 10.28 -15.22
N PRO A 39 5.62 10.04 -15.46
CA PRO A 39 6.23 8.75 -15.20
C PRO A 39 6.30 8.42 -13.70
N GLU A 40 6.66 9.39 -12.86
CA GLU A 40 6.74 9.19 -11.41
C GLU A 40 5.38 8.85 -10.79
N GLU A 41 4.33 9.60 -11.16
CA GLU A 41 2.98 9.36 -10.67
C GLU A 41 2.45 8.00 -11.15
N THR A 42 2.72 7.66 -12.41
CA THR A 42 2.30 6.39 -13.01
C THR A 42 2.99 5.22 -12.31
N ALA A 43 4.31 5.29 -12.07
CA ALA A 43 5.05 4.28 -11.32
C ALA A 43 4.53 4.13 -9.88
N ARG A 44 4.18 5.25 -9.23
CA ARG A 44 3.55 5.23 -7.89
C ARG A 44 2.17 4.56 -7.89
N ARG A 45 1.33 4.81 -8.90
CA ARG A 45 0.04 4.13 -9.05
C ARG A 45 0.24 2.63 -9.28
N TYR A 46 1.22 2.23 -10.07
CA TYR A 46 1.58 0.82 -10.23
C TYR A 46 2.03 0.17 -8.91
N ALA A 47 2.90 0.84 -8.15
CA ALA A 47 3.31 0.35 -6.82
C ALA A 47 2.11 0.14 -5.89
N TYR A 48 1.11 1.04 -5.93
CA TYR A 48 -0.12 0.89 -5.16
C TYR A 48 -0.94 -0.33 -5.62
N HIS A 49 -1.09 -0.53 -6.92
CA HIS A 49 -1.79 -1.70 -7.45
C HIS A 49 -1.10 -3.01 -7.07
N VAL A 50 0.23 -3.06 -7.12
CA VAL A 50 1.03 -4.21 -6.68
C VAL A 50 0.80 -4.48 -5.19
N LEU A 51 0.95 -3.47 -4.34
CA LEU A 51 0.73 -3.59 -2.89
C LEU A 51 -0.67 -4.16 -2.60
N ARG A 52 -1.70 -3.58 -3.22
CA ARG A 52 -3.09 -4.02 -3.05
C ARG A 52 -3.29 -5.46 -3.50
N ALA A 53 -2.79 -5.83 -4.69
CA ALA A 53 -2.94 -7.17 -5.24
C ALA A 53 -2.29 -8.23 -4.34
N VAL A 54 -1.06 -7.97 -3.86
CA VAL A 54 -0.35 -8.88 -2.96
C VAL A 54 -1.05 -9.00 -1.61
N LEU A 55 -1.49 -7.88 -1.03
CA LEU A 55 -2.20 -7.89 0.25
C LEU A 55 -3.52 -8.66 0.17
N HIS A 56 -4.30 -8.48 -0.90
CA HIS A 56 -5.55 -9.21 -1.11
C HIS A 56 -5.29 -10.69 -1.35
N GLN A 57 -4.30 -11.04 -2.19
CA GLN A 57 -3.94 -12.43 -2.42
C GLN A 57 -3.47 -13.13 -1.13
N LEU A 58 -2.65 -12.46 -0.33
CA LEU A 58 -2.19 -12.99 0.96
C LEU A 58 -3.37 -13.17 1.92
N ARG A 59 -4.26 -12.17 2.03
CA ARG A 59 -5.46 -12.24 2.88
C ARG A 59 -6.32 -13.46 2.55
N ASP A 60 -6.52 -13.74 1.27
CA ASP A 60 -7.43 -14.81 0.83
C ASP A 60 -6.86 -16.21 1.11
N LEU A 61 -5.55 -16.31 1.40
CA LEU A 61 -4.89 -17.53 1.87
C LEU A 61 -4.96 -17.73 3.40
N LEU A 62 -5.39 -16.71 4.16
CA LEU A 62 -5.39 -16.73 5.61
C LEU A 62 -6.79 -17.03 6.19
N THR A 63 -6.81 -17.70 7.33
CA THR A 63 -8.01 -17.77 8.17
C THR A 63 -8.40 -16.37 8.68
N VAL A 64 -9.60 -16.22 9.23
CA VAL A 64 -10.06 -14.91 9.77
C VAL A 64 -9.12 -14.44 10.88
N GLU A 65 -8.72 -15.35 11.75
CA GLU A 65 -7.85 -15.05 12.90
C GLU A 65 -6.45 -14.64 12.45
N GLU A 66 -5.83 -15.39 11.54
CA GLU A 66 -4.50 -15.05 11.00
C GLU A 66 -4.54 -13.72 10.24
N ALA A 67 -5.60 -13.46 9.46
CA ALA A 67 -5.77 -12.18 8.77
C ALA A 67 -5.86 -11.00 9.74
N ALA A 68 -6.57 -11.16 10.87
CA ALA A 68 -6.65 -10.13 11.91
C ALA A 68 -5.29 -9.90 12.59
N GLN A 69 -4.54 -10.96 12.91
CA GLN A 69 -3.21 -10.87 13.51
C GLN A 69 -2.20 -10.20 12.56
N PHE A 70 -2.23 -10.57 11.28
CA PHE A 70 -1.39 -9.94 10.26
C PHE A 70 -1.72 -8.44 10.11
N ALA A 71 -3.01 -8.11 9.99
CA ALA A 71 -3.47 -6.74 9.82
C ALA A 71 -3.13 -5.82 11.01
N ALA A 72 -2.98 -6.38 12.22
CA ALA A 72 -2.57 -5.63 13.41
C ALA A 72 -1.17 -5.00 13.26
N GLN A 73 -0.29 -5.62 12.46
CA GLN A 73 1.07 -5.11 12.21
C GLN A 73 1.12 -4.03 11.12
N LEU A 74 0.05 -3.86 10.34
CA LEU A 74 0.02 -2.91 9.22
C LEU A 74 -0.23 -1.47 9.68
N PRO A 75 0.36 -0.46 9.02
CA PRO A 75 -0.04 0.93 9.17
C PRO A 75 -1.54 1.11 8.90
N LEU A 76 -2.18 2.06 9.59
CA LEU A 76 -3.64 2.27 9.53
C LEU A 76 -4.22 2.31 8.10
N LEU A 77 -3.61 3.04 7.16
CA LEU A 77 -4.10 3.16 5.78
C LEU A 77 -3.91 1.85 5.01
N VAL A 78 -2.76 1.20 5.17
CA VAL A 78 -2.46 -0.11 4.55
C VAL A 78 -3.40 -1.20 5.08
N ARG A 79 -3.77 -1.13 6.36
CA ARG A 79 -4.79 -1.99 6.97
C ARG A 79 -6.15 -1.83 6.29
N GLY A 80 -6.55 -0.59 5.98
CA GLY A 80 -7.74 -0.30 5.19
C GLY A 80 -7.69 -0.94 3.81
N ILE A 81 -6.56 -0.82 3.10
CA ILE A 81 -6.33 -1.47 1.80
C ILE A 81 -6.47 -3.00 1.94
N PHE A 82 -5.86 -3.60 2.96
CA PHE A 82 -5.90 -5.05 3.19
C PHE A 82 -7.33 -5.58 3.33
N PHE A 83 -8.20 -4.91 4.07
CA PHE A 83 -9.60 -5.34 4.25
C PHE A 83 -10.58 -4.83 3.18
N GLU A 84 -10.14 -3.98 2.25
CA GLU A 84 -11.00 -3.45 1.21
C GLU A 84 -11.66 -4.59 0.39
N GLY A 85 -12.99 -4.49 0.22
CA GLY A 85 -13.77 -5.42 -0.58
C GLY A 85 -13.83 -6.86 -0.05
N TRP A 86 -13.43 -7.10 1.20
CA TRP A 86 -13.47 -8.45 1.77
C TRP A 86 -14.91 -8.87 2.08
N VAL A 87 -15.36 -9.94 1.43
CA VAL A 87 -16.62 -10.61 1.72
C VAL A 87 -16.25 -12.04 2.13
N LYS A 88 -16.57 -12.41 3.37
CA LYS A 88 -16.41 -13.77 3.89
C LYS A 88 -17.77 -14.38 4.18
#